data_AF-A0A1H5XQ92-F1
#
_entry.id   AF-A0A1H5XQ92-F1
#
_cell.length_a   1.000
_cell.length_b   1.000
_cell.length_c   1.000
_cell.angle_alpha   90.00
_cell.angle_beta   90.00
_cell.angle_gamma   90.00
#
_symmetry.space_group_name_H-M   'P 1'
#
loop_
_entity.id
_entity.type
_entity.pdbx_description
1 polymer ?
#
loop_
_entity_poly.entity_id
_entity_poly.type
_entity_poly.pdbx_seq_one_letter_code
_entity_poly.pdbx_strand_id
1 'polypeptide(L)'
;MTEDKGIFIRNIYYMLTYAFHELRQNNYEYIAGEEFENVHDLFAEILSCGISFLLKQGLHREYVSKNESLTTLRGKLDINGTIRERISQKTKLSCEYDEYSENCEFNQILKSTCIALINHNEVKSQRKKTLRRLMLFFNNVNTINLDSVIWKRLRFDRNTRTYQMLLYLCYFVVSDILLTTDRGDYRMKQFSDENMCRLYEKFILEFYKRHYPELNAEASQIDWNVQKEVSDMNVLPIMKTDVMLHFAYRTLIIDAKYYGKTMQNNFNKRTIHSNNLYQIQSYVYNLDKEHTGNVDGMLLYAKTQEEIVPNNQVVLNDGNTIYFRTLDLNQPFEEIKKQLDHLVIV
;
A
#
# COMPACT_ATOMS: atom_id res chain seq x y z
N MET A 1 16.39 -18.26 9.35
CA MET A 1 16.02 -17.37 8.24
C MET A 1 14.65 -17.76 7.75
N THR A 2 13.68 -16.89 7.96
CA THR A 2 12.26 -17.09 7.69
C THR A 2 11.91 -16.38 6.39
N GLU A 3 11.51 -17.17 5.42
CA GLU A 3 11.18 -16.73 4.07
C GLU A 3 9.67 -16.76 3.88
N ASP A 4 9.10 -15.69 3.33
CA ASP A 4 7.76 -15.70 2.76
C ASP A 4 7.89 -15.56 1.25
N LYS A 5 7.38 -16.56 0.48
CA LYS A 5 7.50 -16.66 -0.98
C LYS A 5 8.93 -16.51 -1.53
N GLY A 6 9.94 -16.86 -0.72
CA GLY A 6 11.34 -16.64 -1.06
C GLY A 6 11.66 -15.16 -1.18
N ILE A 7 11.27 -14.37 -0.17
CA ILE A 7 11.80 -13.05 0.17
C ILE A 7 11.99 -13.04 1.69
N PHE A 8 13.06 -12.39 2.15
CA PHE A 8 13.21 -12.15 3.59
C PHE A 8 12.14 -11.18 4.07
N ILE A 9 11.39 -11.57 5.09
CA ILE A 9 10.30 -10.76 5.67
C ILE A 9 10.80 -9.37 6.10
N ARG A 10 12.06 -9.29 6.53
CA ARG A 10 12.75 -8.02 6.80
C ARG A 10 12.83 -7.09 5.57
N ASN A 11 12.96 -7.62 4.36
CA ASN A 11 12.98 -6.81 3.14
C ASN A 11 11.59 -6.26 2.80
N ILE A 12 10.52 -6.97 3.14
CA ILE A 12 9.15 -6.43 3.07
C ILE A 12 9.02 -5.23 4.03
N TYR A 13 9.55 -5.34 5.25
CA TYR A 13 9.61 -4.21 6.18
C TYR A 13 10.37 -3.02 5.58
N TYR A 14 11.56 -3.23 5.01
CA TYR A 14 12.29 -2.15 4.38
C TYR A 14 11.50 -1.51 3.23
N MET A 15 10.89 -2.29 2.34
CA MET A 15 10.04 -1.77 1.27
C MET A 15 8.90 -0.89 1.82
N LEU A 16 8.24 -1.32 2.89
CA LEU A 16 7.22 -0.53 3.58
C LEU A 16 7.77 0.79 4.11
N THR A 17 8.99 0.81 4.69
CA THR A 17 9.60 2.04 5.21
C THR A 17 9.94 3.07 4.12
N TYR A 18 10.14 2.62 2.88
CA TYR A 18 10.26 3.53 1.74
C TYR A 18 8.90 4.01 1.27
N ALA A 19 7.94 3.09 1.10
CA ALA A 19 6.58 3.38 0.67
C ALA A 19 5.79 4.28 1.64
N PHE A 20 6.17 4.28 2.93
CA PHE A 20 5.53 5.07 3.99
C PHE A 20 6.60 5.74 4.87
N HIS A 21 6.81 7.04 4.66
CA HIS A 21 7.85 7.81 5.36
C HIS A 21 7.68 7.81 6.90
N GLU A 22 6.46 7.65 7.39
CA GLU A 22 6.09 7.67 8.81
C GLU A 22 6.68 6.48 9.59
N LEU A 23 7.00 5.36 8.93
CA LEU A 23 7.65 4.20 9.56
C LEU A 23 9.10 4.51 9.98
N ARG A 24 9.79 5.42 9.29
CA ARG A 24 11.19 5.71 9.58
C ARG A 24 11.39 6.48 10.87
N GLN A 25 10.38 7.24 11.29
CA GLN A 25 10.46 8.07 12.51
C GLN A 25 10.28 7.24 13.79
N ASN A 26 9.78 6.01 13.68
CA ASN A 26 9.32 5.22 14.82
C ASN A 26 10.05 3.87 14.90
N ASN A 27 11.06 3.77 15.79
CA ASN A 27 11.71 2.51 16.18
C ASN A 27 12.29 1.67 15.01
N TYR A 28 12.71 2.33 13.93
CA TYR A 28 13.21 1.67 12.72
C TYR A 28 14.31 0.65 13.01
N GLU A 29 15.32 1.03 13.78
CA GLU A 29 16.49 0.19 14.08
C GLU A 29 16.12 -1.05 14.88
N TYR A 30 15.13 -0.93 15.77
CA TYR A 30 14.65 -2.05 16.58
C TYR A 30 13.93 -3.10 15.71
N ILE A 31 12.96 -2.66 14.90
CA ILE A 31 12.21 -3.56 14.02
C ILE A 31 13.11 -4.15 12.93
N ALA A 32 14.04 -3.36 12.37
CA ALA A 32 14.98 -3.86 11.36
C ALA A 32 15.95 -4.92 11.91
N GLY A 33 16.26 -4.88 13.21
CA GLY A 33 17.13 -5.82 13.90
C GLY A 33 16.45 -7.12 14.32
N GLU A 34 15.12 -7.17 14.38
CA GLU A 34 14.37 -8.38 14.73
C GLU A 34 14.20 -9.34 13.54
N GLU A 35 14.23 -10.65 13.83
CA GLU A 35 13.80 -11.68 12.87
C GLU A 35 12.31 -12.00 13.04
N PHE A 36 11.59 -11.98 11.93
CA PHE A 36 10.15 -12.22 11.87
C PHE A 36 9.87 -13.55 11.19
N GLU A 37 9.07 -14.41 11.81
CA GLU A 37 8.76 -15.74 11.25
C GLU A 37 7.72 -15.71 10.14
N ASN A 38 6.75 -14.79 10.23
CA ASN A 38 5.73 -14.54 9.20
C ASN A 38 5.41 -13.04 9.12
N VAL A 39 4.71 -12.67 8.05
CA VAL A 39 4.37 -11.28 7.73
C VAL A 39 3.30 -10.69 8.68
N HIS A 40 2.35 -11.49 9.20
CA HIS A 40 1.39 -11.02 10.21
C HIS A 40 2.06 -10.68 11.53
N ASP A 41 3.09 -11.43 11.92
CA ASP A 41 3.89 -11.16 13.11
C ASP A 41 4.63 -9.82 12.93
N LEU A 42 5.17 -9.56 11.74
CA LEU A 42 5.74 -8.26 11.37
C LEU A 42 4.69 -7.13 11.45
N PHE A 43 3.51 -7.31 10.86
CA PHE A 43 2.46 -6.30 10.94
C PHE A 43 1.98 -6.04 12.36
N ALA A 44 1.89 -7.06 13.20
CA ALA A 44 1.55 -6.89 14.61
C ALA A 44 2.58 -6.00 15.33
N GLU A 45 3.88 -6.14 15.01
CA GLU A 45 4.93 -5.30 15.58
C GLU A 45 4.86 -3.86 15.08
N ILE A 46 4.74 -3.68 13.76
CA ILE A 46 4.66 -2.35 13.15
C ILE A 46 3.42 -1.60 13.65
N LEU A 47 2.25 -2.26 13.67
CA LEU A 47 1.02 -1.67 14.20
C LEU A 47 1.15 -1.38 15.70
N SER A 48 1.79 -2.24 16.49
CA SER A 48 2.03 -1.97 17.91
C SER A 48 2.86 -0.71 18.11
N CYS A 49 3.97 -0.56 17.38
CA CYS A 49 4.82 0.61 17.44
C CYS A 49 4.07 1.88 16.98
N GLY A 50 3.39 1.80 15.84
CA GLY A 50 2.68 2.92 15.27
C GLY A 50 1.47 3.39 16.09
N ILE A 51 0.69 2.45 16.65
CA ILE A 51 -0.41 2.77 17.58
C ILE A 51 0.14 3.34 18.89
N SER A 52 1.27 2.83 19.40
CA SER A 52 1.91 3.40 20.59
C SER A 52 2.30 4.87 20.38
N PHE A 53 2.81 5.21 19.19
CA PHE A 53 3.12 6.58 18.81
C PHE A 53 1.85 7.43 18.65
N LEU A 54 0.85 6.90 17.94
CA LEU A 54 -0.44 7.53 17.75
C LEU A 54 -1.11 7.89 19.08
N LEU A 55 -1.09 6.99 20.05
CA LEU A 55 -1.66 7.23 21.38
C LEU A 55 -0.94 8.35 22.16
N LYS A 56 0.35 8.60 21.91
CA LYS A 56 1.07 9.76 22.48
C LYS A 56 0.56 11.09 21.92
N GLN A 57 0.07 11.09 20.67
CA GLN A 57 -0.53 12.27 20.03
C GLN A 57 -2.03 12.40 20.36
N GLY A 58 -2.66 11.30 20.75
CA GLY A 58 -4.10 11.20 20.97
C GLY A 58 -4.82 10.56 19.79
N LEU A 59 -5.92 9.86 20.07
CA LEU A 59 -6.77 9.30 19.01
C LEU A 59 -7.42 10.43 18.21
N HIS A 60 -7.56 10.22 16.90
CA HIS A 60 -8.26 11.14 16.01
C HIS A 60 -9.71 11.18 16.42
N ARG A 61 -10.27 12.38 16.45
CA ARG A 61 -11.62 12.63 16.93
C ARG A 61 -12.36 13.46 15.90
N GLU A 62 -13.64 13.14 15.75
CA GLU A 62 -14.52 13.79 14.80
C GLU A 62 -15.80 14.21 15.53
N TYR A 63 -16.42 15.27 15.03
CA TYR A 63 -17.73 15.68 15.50
C TYR A 63 -18.78 14.75 14.89
N VAL A 64 -19.46 13.99 15.76
CA VAL A 64 -20.56 13.11 15.38
C VAL A 64 -21.85 13.73 15.86
N SER A 65 -22.74 14.06 14.92
CA SER A 65 -24.07 14.55 15.24
C SER A 65 -24.87 13.46 15.96
N LYS A 66 -25.39 13.80 17.13
CA LYS A 66 -26.23 12.94 17.96
C LYS A 66 -27.59 13.56 18.16
N ASN A 67 -28.60 12.71 18.11
CA ASN A 67 -29.97 13.02 18.48
C ASN A 67 -30.36 12.17 19.69
N GLU A 68 -30.56 12.80 20.85
CA GLU A 68 -30.84 12.11 22.11
C GLU A 68 -31.92 12.82 22.94
N SER A 69 -32.79 12.04 23.60
CA SER A 69 -33.80 12.56 24.52
C SER A 69 -33.22 12.71 25.93
N LEU A 70 -32.92 13.96 26.31
CA LEU A 70 -32.25 14.33 27.58
C LEU A 70 -33.20 15.05 28.54
N THR A 71 -32.89 15.07 29.84
CA THR A 71 -33.67 15.84 30.83
C THR A 71 -33.32 17.33 30.83
N THR A 72 -32.18 17.70 30.25
CA THR A 72 -31.69 19.07 30.12
C THR A 72 -31.43 19.40 28.65
N LEU A 73 -31.45 20.69 28.31
CA LEU A 73 -31.14 21.14 26.96
C LEU A 73 -29.63 21.02 26.69
N ARG A 74 -29.26 20.30 25.63
CA ARG A 74 -27.89 20.22 25.12
C ARG A 74 -27.89 20.50 23.62
N GLY A 75 -27.08 21.47 23.18
CA GLY A 75 -27.06 21.89 21.78
C GLY A 75 -28.40 22.46 21.32
N LYS A 76 -28.87 22.01 20.16
CA LYS A 76 -30.10 22.50 19.52
C LYS A 76 -31.30 21.66 19.94
N LEU A 77 -32.39 22.33 20.30
CA LEU A 77 -33.65 21.65 20.61
C LEU A 77 -34.33 21.16 19.32
N ASP A 78 -34.62 19.86 19.23
CA ASP A 78 -35.56 19.31 18.26
C ASP A 78 -36.99 19.44 18.82
N ILE A 79 -37.69 20.46 18.34
CA ILE A 79 -39.06 20.78 18.77
C ILE A 79 -40.02 19.61 18.47
N ASN A 80 -39.88 18.97 17.29
CA ASN A 80 -40.78 17.90 16.87
C ASN A 80 -40.58 16.64 17.70
N GLY A 81 -39.33 16.28 18.01
CA GLY A 81 -39.03 15.18 18.93
C GLY A 81 -39.48 15.49 20.35
N THR A 82 -39.26 16.72 20.84
CA THR A 82 -39.66 17.13 22.19
C THR A 82 -41.17 17.10 22.39
N ILE A 83 -41.95 17.55 21.40
CA ILE A 83 -43.41 17.44 21.44
C ILE A 83 -43.83 15.97 21.54
N ARG A 84 -43.21 15.06 20.78
CA ARG A 84 -43.49 13.61 20.86
C ARG A 84 -43.17 13.01 22.24
N GLU A 85 -42.05 13.39 22.85
CA GLU A 85 -41.70 12.97 24.21
C GLU A 85 -42.73 13.46 25.24
N ARG A 86 -43.19 14.72 25.13
CA ARG A 86 -44.21 15.31 26.01
C ARG A 86 -45.58 14.66 25.87
N ILE A 87 -46.01 14.38 24.64
CA ILE A 87 -47.26 13.63 24.38
C ILE A 87 -47.19 12.24 25.02
N SER A 88 -46.00 11.62 24.99
CA SER A 88 -45.74 10.33 25.65
C SER A 88 -45.52 10.44 27.17
N GLN A 89 -45.86 11.59 27.78
CA GLN A 89 -45.74 11.90 29.20
C GLN A 89 -44.31 11.77 29.77
N LYS A 90 -43.28 11.82 28.92
CA LYS A 90 -41.88 11.82 29.35
C LYS A 90 -41.41 13.26 29.56
N THR A 91 -40.69 13.50 30.65
CA THR A 91 -40.08 14.80 30.96
C THR A 91 -38.70 14.94 30.31
N LYS A 92 -38.63 14.67 29.00
CA LYS A 92 -37.40 14.72 28.21
C LYS A 92 -37.53 15.71 27.04
N LEU A 93 -36.40 16.25 26.63
CA LEU A 93 -36.20 17.15 25.49
C LEU A 93 -35.41 16.38 24.43
N SER A 94 -35.92 16.33 23.20
CA SER A 94 -35.17 15.81 22.05
C SER A 94 -34.12 16.85 21.67
N CYS A 95 -32.85 16.49 21.75
CA CYS A 95 -31.72 17.39 21.56
C CYS A 95 -30.82 16.89 20.43
N GLU A 96 -30.46 17.79 19.52
CA GLU A 96 -29.47 17.59 18.46
C GLU A 96 -28.18 18.32 18.85
N TYR A 97 -27.08 17.59 18.97
CA TYR A 97 -25.78 18.18 19.30
C TYR A 97 -24.63 17.36 18.73
N ASP A 98 -23.50 18.01 18.50
CA ASP A 98 -22.30 17.34 18.04
C ASP A 98 -21.44 16.88 19.24
N GLU A 99 -21.08 15.60 19.24
CA GLU A 99 -20.15 15.03 20.21
C GLU A 99 -18.79 14.85 19.58
N TYR A 100 -17.74 15.36 20.24
CA TYR A 100 -16.36 15.15 19.82
C TYR A 100 -15.90 13.75 20.24
N SER A 101 -16.02 12.79 19.33
CA SER A 101 -15.88 11.36 19.61
C SER A 101 -14.64 10.77 18.94
N GLU A 102 -13.98 9.84 19.63
CA GLU A 102 -12.90 9.01 19.07
C GLU A 102 -13.44 7.79 18.31
N ASN A 103 -14.76 7.57 18.29
CA ASN A 103 -15.38 6.45 17.60
C ASN A 103 -15.53 6.72 16.08
N CYS A 104 -14.46 7.14 15.42
CA CYS A 104 -14.40 7.37 13.97
C CYS A 104 -13.96 6.12 13.22
N GLU A 105 -14.24 6.07 11.91
CA GLU A 105 -13.96 4.93 11.03
C GLU A 105 -12.48 4.51 11.10
N PHE A 106 -11.55 5.46 11.19
CA PHE A 106 -10.12 5.16 11.30
C PHE A 106 -9.78 4.35 12.56
N ASN A 107 -10.27 4.78 13.72
CA ASN A 107 -10.01 4.07 14.98
C ASN A 107 -10.71 2.72 15.01
N GLN A 108 -11.91 2.63 14.43
CA GLN A 108 -12.66 1.39 14.34
C GLN A 108 -11.93 0.34 13.49
N ILE A 109 -11.36 0.74 12.34
CA ILE A 109 -10.53 -0.12 11.51
C ILE A 109 -9.31 -0.59 12.29
N LEU A 110 -8.53 0.32 12.90
CA LEU A 110 -7.35 -0.03 13.69
C LEU A 110 -7.69 -1.05 14.78
N LYS A 111 -8.71 -0.77 15.59
CA LYS A 111 -9.15 -1.67 16.67
C LYS A 111 -9.51 -3.05 16.14
N SER A 112 -10.31 -3.10 15.07
CA SER A 112 -10.81 -4.34 14.50
C SER A 112 -9.68 -5.17 13.88
N THR A 113 -8.74 -4.54 13.16
CA THR A 113 -7.55 -5.22 12.63
C THR A 113 -6.65 -5.75 13.74
N CYS A 114 -6.41 -4.96 14.80
CA CYS A 114 -5.61 -5.43 15.93
C CYS A 114 -6.24 -6.64 16.61
N ILE A 115 -7.57 -6.66 16.77
CA ILE A 115 -8.29 -7.83 17.31
C ILE A 115 -8.12 -9.05 16.39
N ALA A 116 -8.20 -8.86 15.06
CA ALA A 116 -7.95 -9.93 14.10
C ALA A 116 -6.53 -10.51 14.25
N LEU A 117 -5.50 -9.66 14.34
CA LEU A 117 -4.11 -10.10 14.58
C LEU A 117 -3.90 -10.77 15.94
N ILE A 118 -4.58 -10.28 16.99
CA ILE A 118 -4.55 -10.92 18.32
C ILE A 118 -5.07 -12.36 18.26
N ASN A 119 -6.04 -12.62 17.39
CA ASN A 119 -6.65 -13.95 17.21
C ASN A 119 -5.93 -14.79 16.14
N HIS A 120 -5.04 -14.21 15.33
CA HIS A 120 -4.33 -14.92 14.28
C HIS A 120 -3.28 -15.89 14.85
N ASN A 121 -3.24 -17.12 14.35
CA ASN A 121 -2.39 -18.18 14.92
C ASN A 121 -0.89 -17.91 14.78
N GLU A 122 -0.48 -17.28 13.68
CA GLU A 122 0.94 -17.06 13.39
C GLU A 122 1.55 -15.86 14.14
N VAL A 123 0.75 -15.05 14.84
CA VAL A 123 1.27 -13.91 15.62
C VAL A 123 1.78 -14.39 16.97
N LYS A 124 3.01 -14.01 17.32
CA LYS A 124 3.67 -14.43 18.57
C LYS A 124 2.95 -13.89 19.80
N SER A 125 2.98 -14.69 20.88
CA SER A 125 2.28 -14.39 22.13
C SER A 125 2.68 -13.04 22.74
N GLN A 126 3.96 -12.66 22.61
CA GLN A 126 4.47 -11.37 23.09
C GLN A 126 3.82 -10.19 22.36
N ARG A 127 3.68 -10.26 21.03
CA ARG A 127 3.04 -9.20 20.23
C ARG A 127 1.53 -9.13 20.47
N LYS A 128 0.88 -10.28 20.64
CA LYS A 128 -0.52 -10.35 21.08
C LYS A 128 -0.73 -9.64 22.42
N LYS A 129 0.17 -9.80 23.39
CA LYS A 129 0.11 -9.09 24.69
C LYS A 129 0.26 -7.58 24.49
N THR A 130 1.22 -7.14 23.68
CA THR A 130 1.42 -5.71 23.37
C THR A 130 0.17 -5.09 22.74
N LEU A 131 -0.38 -5.73 21.70
CA LEU A 131 -1.60 -5.27 21.05
C LEU A 131 -2.78 -5.21 22.04
N ARG A 132 -3.01 -6.25 22.86
CA ARG A 132 -4.08 -6.22 23.88
C ARG A 132 -3.95 -5.05 24.84
N ARG A 133 -2.73 -4.73 25.29
CA ARG A 133 -2.48 -3.58 26.16
C ARG A 133 -2.84 -2.26 25.47
N LEU A 134 -2.49 -2.12 24.19
CA LEU A 134 -2.83 -0.93 23.41
C LEU A 134 -4.35 -0.81 23.18
N MET A 135 -5.05 -1.92 23.00
CA MET A 135 -6.50 -1.93 22.79
C MET A 135 -7.31 -1.45 24.00
N LEU A 136 -6.72 -1.40 25.21
CA LEU A 136 -7.35 -0.80 26.39
C LEU A 136 -7.65 0.70 26.18
N PHE A 137 -6.84 1.40 25.39
CA PHE A 137 -7.05 2.82 25.06
C PHE A 137 -8.15 3.04 24.02
N PHE A 138 -8.62 1.99 23.37
CA PHE A 138 -9.68 2.02 22.36
C PHE A 138 -11.04 1.63 22.97
N ASN A 139 -11.26 1.82 24.28
CA ASN A 139 -12.48 1.35 24.96
C ASN A 139 -13.75 2.00 24.41
N ASN A 140 -13.72 3.28 24.05
CA ASN A 140 -14.88 4.00 23.49
C ASN A 140 -15.00 3.88 21.96
N VAL A 141 -14.15 3.05 21.34
CA VAL A 141 -14.16 2.82 19.90
C VAL A 141 -14.84 1.48 19.62
N ASN A 142 -15.83 1.47 18.75
CA ASN A 142 -16.52 0.24 18.37
C ASN A 142 -15.66 -0.60 17.42
N THR A 143 -15.90 -1.91 17.40
CA THR A 143 -15.39 -2.77 16.32
C THR A 143 -16.34 -2.73 15.14
N ILE A 144 -15.81 -2.94 13.95
CA ILE A 144 -16.58 -3.02 12.70
C ILE A 144 -16.26 -4.32 11.96
N ASN A 145 -17.13 -4.69 11.01
CA ASN A 145 -16.80 -5.74 10.07
C ASN A 145 -15.77 -5.21 9.05
N LEU A 146 -14.57 -5.80 9.04
CA LEU A 146 -13.48 -5.40 8.18
C LEU A 146 -13.79 -5.63 6.69
N ASP A 147 -14.69 -6.55 6.36
CA ASP A 147 -15.12 -6.89 5.00
C ASP A 147 -15.93 -5.76 4.36
N SER A 148 -16.65 -5.01 5.20
CA SER A 148 -17.52 -3.91 4.77
C SER A 148 -16.77 -2.59 4.55
N VAL A 149 -15.47 -2.55 4.86
CA VAL A 149 -14.69 -1.32 4.79
C VAL A 149 -14.46 -0.91 3.33
N ILE A 150 -14.96 0.27 2.96
CA ILE A 150 -14.76 0.84 1.63
C ILE A 150 -13.50 1.71 1.66
N TRP A 151 -12.33 1.08 1.53
CA TRP A 151 -11.02 1.73 1.63
C TRP A 151 -10.84 2.96 0.73
N LYS A 152 -11.44 2.95 -0.47
CA LYS A 152 -11.39 4.08 -1.43
C LYS A 152 -12.10 5.35 -0.93
N ARG A 153 -13.00 5.23 0.07
CA ARG A 153 -13.73 6.36 0.66
C ARG A 153 -12.88 7.10 1.70
N LEU A 154 -11.88 6.45 2.28
CA LEU A 154 -11.04 7.05 3.31
C LEU A 154 -10.30 8.26 2.73
N ARG A 155 -10.48 9.43 3.37
CA ARG A 155 -9.82 10.68 2.98
C ARG A 155 -8.82 11.06 4.06
N PHE A 156 -7.59 11.29 3.65
CA PHE A 156 -6.51 11.68 4.55
C PHE A 156 -6.20 13.17 4.36
N ASP A 157 -6.06 13.85 5.48
CA ASP A 157 -5.59 15.22 5.57
C ASP A 157 -4.21 15.28 6.24
N ARG A 158 -3.70 16.49 6.47
CA ARG A 158 -2.40 16.69 7.13
C ARG A 158 -2.38 16.15 8.57
N ASN A 159 -3.52 16.12 9.25
CA ASN A 159 -3.63 15.69 10.66
C ASN A 159 -3.77 14.17 10.80
N THR A 160 -4.11 13.48 9.71
CA THR A 160 -4.37 12.03 9.67
C THR A 160 -3.30 11.27 8.89
N ARG A 161 -2.13 11.90 8.66
CA ARG A 161 -1.01 11.28 7.95
C ARG A 161 -0.45 10.04 8.66
N THR A 162 -0.33 10.06 9.99
CA THR A 162 0.04 8.88 10.78
C THR A 162 -0.98 7.75 10.62
N TYR A 163 -2.27 8.09 10.56
CA TYR A 163 -3.35 7.12 10.32
C TYR A 163 -3.26 6.51 8.94
N GLN A 164 -2.92 7.30 7.92
CA GLN A 164 -2.83 6.84 6.54
C GLN A 164 -1.95 5.59 6.44
N MET A 165 -0.73 5.65 6.98
CA MET A 165 0.19 4.51 7.01
C MET A 165 -0.41 3.31 7.76
N LEU A 166 -0.93 3.51 8.98
CA LEU A 166 -1.47 2.42 9.78
C LEU A 166 -2.68 1.76 9.10
N LEU A 167 -3.52 2.55 8.44
CA LEU A 167 -4.67 2.07 7.70
C LEU A 167 -4.28 1.36 6.41
N TYR A 168 -3.19 1.76 5.75
CA TYR A 168 -2.62 0.96 4.65
C TYR A 168 -2.14 -0.41 5.13
N LEU A 169 -1.48 -0.49 6.29
CA LEU A 169 -1.12 -1.77 6.90
C LEU A 169 -2.36 -2.58 7.29
N CYS A 170 -3.39 -1.94 7.84
CA CYS A 170 -4.66 -2.60 8.11
C CYS A 170 -5.31 -3.14 6.84
N TYR A 171 -5.29 -2.39 5.74
CA TYR A 171 -5.79 -2.85 4.45
C TYR A 171 -5.08 -4.12 4.01
N PHE A 172 -3.76 -4.16 4.13
CA PHE A 172 -2.99 -5.35 3.79
C PHE A 172 -3.32 -6.54 4.68
N VAL A 173 -3.35 -6.36 6.00
CA VAL A 173 -3.70 -7.41 6.97
C VAL A 173 -5.11 -7.95 6.69
N VAL A 174 -6.08 -7.08 6.48
CA VAL A 174 -7.47 -7.45 6.22
C VAL A 174 -7.59 -8.19 4.90
N SER A 175 -7.03 -7.64 3.82
CA SER A 175 -7.07 -8.26 2.50
C SER A 175 -6.50 -9.68 2.53
N ASP A 176 -5.48 -9.90 3.35
CA ASP A 176 -4.86 -11.21 3.48
C ASP A 176 -5.69 -12.18 4.33
N ILE A 177 -6.18 -11.72 5.50
CA ILE A 177 -7.01 -12.55 6.39
C ILE A 177 -8.30 -12.98 5.69
N LEU A 178 -8.95 -12.13 4.90
CA LEU A 178 -10.21 -12.48 4.24
C LEU A 178 -10.05 -13.54 3.14
N LEU A 179 -8.90 -13.56 2.47
CA LEU A 179 -8.58 -14.64 1.53
C LEU A 179 -8.43 -16.01 2.22
N THR A 180 -8.14 -16.03 3.52
CA THR A 180 -8.01 -17.28 4.29
C THR A 180 -9.34 -17.87 4.79
N THR A 181 -10.41 -17.07 4.86
CA THR A 181 -11.67 -17.47 5.52
C THR A 181 -12.72 -18.10 4.60
N ASP A 182 -12.63 -17.94 3.28
CA ASP A 182 -13.78 -18.20 2.40
C ASP A 182 -14.05 -19.66 2.01
N ARG A 183 -13.07 -20.57 1.97
CA ARG A 183 -13.32 -22.02 1.70
C ARG A 183 -12.23 -22.89 2.30
N GLY A 184 -12.60 -23.75 3.25
CA GLY A 184 -11.73 -24.66 4.02
C GLY A 184 -10.96 -25.73 3.22
N ASP A 185 -10.73 -25.54 1.93
CA ASP A 185 -9.81 -26.34 1.12
C ASP A 185 -9.30 -25.50 -0.08
N TYR A 186 -8.59 -24.42 0.20
CA TYR A 186 -7.57 -23.88 -0.69
C TYR A 186 -6.38 -23.47 0.16
N ARG A 187 -5.20 -24.01 -0.17
CA ARG A 187 -3.93 -23.68 0.51
C ARG A 187 -3.78 -22.15 0.58
N MET A 188 -3.76 -21.63 1.79
CA MET A 188 -3.53 -20.22 2.10
C MET A 188 -2.31 -19.73 1.31
N LYS A 189 -2.48 -18.65 0.54
CA LYS A 189 -1.35 -17.83 0.11
C LYS A 189 -1.33 -16.62 1.02
N GLN A 190 -0.28 -16.54 1.83
CA GLN A 190 0.27 -15.33 2.46
C GLN A 190 0.18 -14.10 1.54
N PHE A 191 0.19 -12.91 2.15
CA PHE A 191 0.17 -11.55 1.55
C PHE A 191 -0.06 -11.52 0.03
N SER A 192 -1.28 -11.16 -0.39
CA SER A 192 -1.71 -11.28 -1.79
C SER A 192 -0.71 -10.70 -2.81
N ASP A 193 -0.55 -11.39 -3.95
CA ASP A 193 0.43 -11.02 -4.99
C ASP A 193 0.18 -9.60 -5.53
N GLU A 194 -1.08 -9.16 -5.61
CA GLU A 194 -1.46 -7.79 -6.01
C GLU A 194 -0.96 -6.73 -5.03
N ASN A 195 -1.05 -7.02 -3.74
CA ASN A 195 -0.59 -6.11 -2.70
C ASN A 195 0.95 -6.01 -2.71
N MET A 196 1.65 -7.12 -2.97
CA MET A 196 3.11 -7.08 -3.19
C MET A 196 3.48 -6.29 -4.43
N CYS A 197 2.76 -6.44 -5.55
CA CYS A 197 3.00 -5.67 -6.77
C CYS A 197 2.97 -4.16 -6.45
N ARG A 198 1.88 -3.68 -5.83
CA ARG A 198 1.73 -2.27 -5.46
C ARG A 198 2.81 -1.78 -4.49
N LEU A 199 3.18 -2.61 -3.51
CA LEU A 199 4.24 -2.29 -2.57
C LEU A 199 5.59 -2.18 -3.29
N TYR A 200 5.86 -3.08 -4.23
CA TYR A 200 7.09 -3.13 -5.01
C TYR A 200 7.22 -1.93 -5.95
N GLU A 201 6.18 -1.61 -6.71
CA GLU A 201 6.10 -0.40 -7.55
C GLU A 201 6.38 0.85 -6.72
N LYS A 202 5.66 1.02 -5.61
CA LYS A 202 5.80 2.20 -4.74
C LYS A 202 7.16 2.24 -4.05
N PHE A 203 7.72 1.10 -3.69
CA PHE A 203 9.06 1.01 -3.12
C PHE A 203 10.10 1.55 -4.08
N ILE A 204 10.10 1.11 -5.34
CA ILE A 204 11.07 1.56 -6.35
C ILE A 204 10.91 3.07 -6.59
N LEU A 205 9.68 3.55 -6.72
CA LEU A 205 9.39 4.98 -6.89
C LEU A 205 9.97 5.83 -5.75
N GLU A 206 9.63 5.46 -4.50
CA GLU A 206 10.05 6.22 -3.32
C GLU A 206 11.53 6.03 -2.98
N PHE A 207 12.17 4.95 -3.47
CA PHE A 207 13.61 4.78 -3.43
C PHE A 207 14.31 5.82 -4.29
N TYR A 208 13.97 5.93 -5.57
CA TYR A 208 14.61 6.89 -6.48
C TYR A 208 14.30 8.34 -6.11
N LYS A 209 13.07 8.67 -5.72
CA LYS A 209 12.74 10.02 -5.22
C LYS A 209 13.62 10.46 -4.06
N ARG A 210 14.02 9.51 -3.20
CA ARG A 210 14.80 9.80 -2.00
C ARG A 210 16.28 9.93 -2.30
N HIS A 211 16.85 8.94 -2.98
CA HIS A 211 18.31 8.81 -3.12
C HIS A 211 18.85 9.49 -4.37
N TYR A 212 17.99 9.71 -5.37
CA TYR A 212 18.34 10.30 -6.66
C TYR A 212 17.32 11.39 -7.06
N PRO A 213 17.15 12.45 -6.24
CA PRO A 213 16.20 13.53 -6.53
C PRO A 213 16.46 14.22 -7.89
N GLU A 214 17.70 14.21 -8.36
CA GLU A 214 18.10 14.70 -9.68
C GLU A 214 17.47 13.94 -10.85
N LEU A 215 17.04 12.69 -10.63
CA LEU A 215 16.34 11.87 -11.61
C LEU A 215 14.84 12.20 -11.69
N ASN A 216 14.33 13.14 -10.87
CA ASN A 216 12.93 13.57 -10.85
C ASN A 216 11.93 12.41 -10.92
N ALA A 217 12.14 11.39 -10.09
CA ALA A 217 11.36 10.16 -10.15
C ALA A 217 9.85 10.41 -9.89
N GLU A 218 9.00 10.01 -10.83
CA GLU A 218 7.55 10.17 -10.73
C GLU A 218 6.76 8.99 -11.31
N ALA A 219 5.49 8.86 -10.92
CA ALA A 219 4.53 8.00 -11.60
C ALA A 219 3.65 8.89 -12.47
N SER A 220 3.75 8.76 -13.78
CA SER A 220 3.18 9.73 -14.72
C SER A 220 2.16 9.08 -15.65
N GLN A 221 1.23 9.88 -16.15
CA GLN A 221 0.29 9.44 -17.19
C GLN A 221 0.86 9.83 -18.56
N ILE A 222 0.99 8.86 -19.45
CA ILE A 222 1.45 9.10 -20.82
C ILE A 222 0.23 9.33 -21.70
N ASP A 223 0.25 10.43 -22.44
CA ASP A 223 -0.76 10.73 -23.44
C ASP A 223 -0.60 9.82 -24.66
N TRP A 224 -1.72 9.32 -25.18
CA TRP A 224 -1.73 8.61 -26.46
C TRP A 224 -1.22 9.51 -27.60
N ASN A 225 -0.30 8.97 -28.39
CA ASN A 225 0.21 9.59 -29.61
C ASN A 225 -0.74 9.31 -30.78
N VAL A 226 -1.89 9.96 -30.75
CA VAL A 226 -2.97 9.81 -31.75
C VAL A 226 -3.52 11.18 -32.13
N GLN A 227 -4.21 11.25 -33.27
CA GLN A 227 -4.89 12.46 -33.71
C GLN A 227 -6.15 12.69 -32.87
N LYS A 228 -6.10 13.68 -31.96
CA LYS A 228 -7.14 13.85 -30.94
C LYS A 228 -8.47 14.34 -31.51
N GLU A 229 -8.46 14.99 -32.67
CA GLU A 229 -9.62 15.61 -33.31
C GLU A 229 -10.55 14.58 -33.96
N VAL A 230 -10.01 13.41 -34.34
CA VAL A 230 -10.74 12.36 -35.07
C VAL A 230 -10.86 11.05 -34.27
N SER A 231 -10.32 11.01 -33.05
CA SER A 231 -10.28 9.82 -32.20
C SER A 231 -11.08 10.03 -30.92
N ASP A 232 -11.90 9.06 -30.54
CA ASP A 232 -12.54 9.06 -29.23
C ASP A 232 -11.55 8.61 -28.16
N MET A 233 -11.15 9.51 -27.26
CA MET A 233 -10.22 9.19 -26.17
C MET A 233 -10.84 8.30 -25.11
N ASN A 234 -12.17 8.27 -24.98
CA ASN A 234 -12.84 7.57 -23.88
C ASN A 234 -12.79 6.04 -24.05
N VAL A 235 -12.51 5.54 -25.26
CA VAL A 235 -12.35 4.11 -25.51
C VAL A 235 -10.93 3.60 -25.24
N LEU A 236 -9.96 4.50 -25.06
CA LEU A 236 -8.56 4.14 -24.85
C LEU A 236 -8.26 3.93 -23.36
N PRO A 237 -7.45 2.93 -23.00
CA PRO A 237 -7.05 2.74 -21.61
C PRO A 237 -6.08 3.83 -21.18
N ILE A 238 -6.08 4.16 -19.89
CA ILE A 238 -5.15 5.13 -19.31
C ILE A 238 -3.75 4.47 -19.24
N MET A 239 -2.76 5.06 -19.90
CA MET A 239 -1.37 4.64 -19.78
C MET A 239 -0.73 5.31 -18.57
N LYS A 240 -0.58 4.57 -17.48
CA LYS A 240 0.05 5.05 -16.25
C LYS A 240 1.31 4.25 -15.98
N THR A 241 2.43 4.93 -15.81
CA THR A 241 3.72 4.31 -15.49
C THR A 241 3.83 4.07 -13.98
N ASP A 242 4.62 3.06 -13.61
CA ASP A 242 4.96 2.80 -12.21
C ASP A 242 6.02 3.78 -11.74
N VAL A 243 7.11 3.90 -12.51
CA VAL A 243 8.19 4.86 -12.29
C VAL A 243 8.68 5.41 -13.63
N MET A 244 8.91 6.72 -13.68
CA MET A 244 9.57 7.43 -14.76
C MET A 244 10.72 8.21 -14.14
N LEU A 245 11.92 8.05 -14.71
CA LEU A 245 13.13 8.75 -14.31
C LEU A 245 13.57 9.65 -15.46
N HIS A 246 13.93 10.88 -15.15
CA HIS A 246 14.38 11.88 -16.12
C HIS A 246 15.85 12.21 -15.87
N PHE A 247 16.68 11.98 -16.87
CA PHE A 247 18.10 12.29 -16.81
C PHE A 247 18.51 13.16 -18.01
N ALA A 248 18.72 14.44 -17.76
CA ALA A 248 19.02 15.44 -18.79
C ALA A 248 18.01 15.39 -19.96
N TYR A 249 18.42 14.84 -21.10
CA TYR A 249 17.58 14.71 -22.31
C TYR A 249 16.98 13.32 -22.49
N ARG A 250 17.31 12.35 -21.63
CA ARG A 250 16.80 10.97 -21.68
C ARG A 250 15.75 10.73 -20.59
N THR A 251 14.80 9.85 -20.87
CA THR A 251 13.78 9.38 -19.92
C THR A 251 13.79 7.87 -19.87
N LEU A 252 13.80 7.29 -18.67
CA LEU A 252 13.67 5.86 -18.45
C LEU A 252 12.32 5.56 -17.80
N ILE A 253 11.52 4.74 -18.47
CA ILE A 253 10.25 4.24 -17.96
C ILE A 253 10.50 2.87 -17.33
N ILE A 254 10.20 2.70 -16.05
CA ILE A 254 10.32 1.41 -15.37
C ILE A 254 8.90 0.89 -15.09
N ASP A 255 8.63 -0.32 -15.59
CA ASP A 255 7.41 -1.08 -15.34
C ASP A 255 7.80 -2.28 -14.45
N ALA A 256 7.34 -2.23 -13.21
CA ALA A 256 7.80 -3.10 -12.13
C ALA A 256 6.86 -4.30 -12.00
N LYS A 257 7.42 -5.51 -11.92
CA LYS A 257 6.62 -6.74 -11.91
C LYS A 257 7.00 -7.66 -10.77
N TYR A 258 6.03 -7.97 -9.94
CA TYR A 258 6.17 -8.94 -8.86
C TYR A 258 5.43 -10.22 -9.22
N TYR A 259 6.15 -11.21 -9.76
CA TYR A 259 5.59 -12.53 -10.08
C TYR A 259 6.32 -13.63 -9.31
N GLY A 260 5.61 -14.71 -9.00
CA GLY A 260 6.25 -15.96 -8.57
C GLY A 260 7.07 -16.64 -9.67
N LYS A 261 6.87 -16.28 -10.95
CA LYS A 261 7.66 -16.72 -12.11
C LYS A 261 7.94 -15.57 -13.07
N THR A 262 9.21 -15.21 -13.23
CA THR A 262 9.65 -14.05 -14.04
C THR A 262 9.68 -14.36 -15.54
N MET A 263 9.75 -15.64 -15.92
CA MET A 263 9.73 -16.09 -17.32
C MET A 263 8.59 -17.07 -17.63
N GLN A 264 8.09 -17.02 -18.87
CA GLN A 264 7.16 -18.01 -19.43
C GLN A 264 7.94 -19.13 -20.11
N ASN A 265 7.48 -20.38 -19.96
CA ASN A 265 8.01 -21.51 -20.72
C ASN A 265 7.07 -21.83 -21.87
N ASN A 266 7.56 -21.76 -23.10
CA ASN A 266 6.82 -22.20 -24.29
C ASN A 266 7.72 -23.11 -25.12
N PHE A 267 7.31 -24.37 -25.32
CA PHE A 267 8.06 -25.38 -26.07
C PHE A 267 9.57 -25.45 -25.72
N ASN A 268 9.90 -25.53 -24.42
CA ASN A 268 11.27 -25.56 -23.86
C ASN A 268 12.12 -24.29 -24.09
N LYS A 269 11.55 -23.20 -24.61
CA LYS A 269 12.18 -21.88 -24.63
C LYS A 269 11.60 -21.01 -23.52
N ARG A 270 12.49 -20.45 -22.69
CA ARG A 270 12.12 -19.46 -21.68
C ARG A 270 12.09 -18.08 -22.33
N THR A 271 10.94 -17.43 -22.30
CA THR A 271 10.72 -16.10 -22.87
C THR A 271 10.14 -15.15 -21.84
N ILE A 272 10.30 -13.86 -22.09
CA ILE A 272 9.68 -12.81 -21.29
C ILE A 272 8.17 -12.83 -21.52
N HIS A 273 7.39 -12.45 -20.50
CA HIS A 273 5.95 -12.30 -20.61
C HIS A 273 5.62 -11.23 -21.65
N SER A 274 5.03 -11.64 -22.77
CA SER A 274 4.77 -10.79 -23.93
C SER A 274 3.90 -9.58 -23.59
N ASN A 275 2.90 -9.75 -22.72
CA ASN A 275 2.03 -8.66 -22.28
C ASN A 275 2.81 -7.50 -21.64
N ASN A 276 3.84 -7.78 -20.85
CA ASN A 276 4.65 -6.75 -20.21
C ASN A 276 5.53 -6.04 -21.23
N LEU A 277 6.10 -6.80 -22.17
CA LEU A 277 6.85 -6.24 -23.28
C LEU A 277 5.99 -5.29 -24.12
N TYR A 278 4.77 -5.68 -24.46
CA TYR A 278 3.85 -4.83 -25.21
C TYR A 278 3.44 -3.58 -24.43
N GLN A 279 3.25 -3.70 -23.12
CA GLN A 279 2.95 -2.56 -22.26
C GLN A 279 4.09 -1.54 -22.25
N ILE A 280 5.31 -1.97 -21.92
CA ILE A 280 6.45 -1.04 -21.86
C ILE A 280 6.77 -0.44 -23.24
N GLN A 281 6.66 -1.24 -24.31
CA GLN A 281 6.86 -0.75 -25.67
C GLN A 281 5.79 0.29 -26.05
N SER A 282 4.54 0.10 -25.63
CA SER A 282 3.48 1.10 -25.84
C SER A 282 3.79 2.40 -25.11
N TYR A 283 4.31 2.33 -23.88
CA TYR A 283 4.71 3.52 -23.13
C TYR A 283 5.84 4.28 -23.83
N VAL A 284 6.91 3.58 -24.23
CA VAL A 284 8.04 4.18 -24.95
C VAL A 284 7.58 4.83 -26.25
N TYR A 285 6.80 4.11 -27.07
CA TYR A 285 6.32 4.60 -28.37
C TYR A 285 5.43 5.85 -28.24
N ASN A 286 4.55 5.90 -27.25
CA ASN A 286 3.65 7.04 -27.07
C ASN A 286 4.34 8.26 -26.45
N LEU A 287 5.43 8.06 -25.69
CA LEU A 287 6.21 9.15 -25.12
C LEU A 287 7.24 9.72 -26.11
N ASP A 288 7.96 8.87 -26.85
CA ASP A 288 8.93 9.30 -27.87
C ASP A 288 8.29 9.54 -29.24
N LYS A 289 7.36 10.49 -29.30
CA LYS A 289 6.52 10.76 -30.49
C LYS A 289 7.33 11.09 -31.75
N GLU A 290 8.49 11.69 -31.56
CA GLU A 290 9.38 12.14 -32.63
C GLU A 290 10.50 11.13 -32.94
N HIS A 291 10.47 9.94 -32.31
CA HIS A 291 11.48 8.88 -32.51
C HIS A 291 12.92 9.38 -32.29
N THR A 292 13.12 10.10 -31.19
CA THR A 292 14.41 10.73 -30.86
C THR A 292 15.45 9.75 -30.33
N GLY A 293 15.02 8.56 -29.88
CA GLY A 293 15.91 7.56 -29.28
C GLY A 293 16.29 7.87 -27.84
N ASN A 294 15.55 8.77 -27.19
CA ASN A 294 15.82 9.26 -25.84
C ASN A 294 14.82 8.76 -24.78
N VAL A 295 13.92 7.85 -25.13
CA VAL A 295 12.99 7.24 -24.17
C VAL A 295 13.26 5.74 -24.08
N ASP A 296 13.89 5.34 -23.00
CA ASP A 296 14.16 3.95 -22.71
C ASP A 296 13.04 3.34 -21.86
N GLY A 297 12.84 2.03 -22.00
CA GLY A 297 11.93 1.24 -21.19
C GLY A 297 12.68 0.20 -20.38
N MET A 298 12.21 -0.14 -19.19
CA MET A 298 12.76 -1.20 -18.36
C MET A 298 11.66 -2.03 -17.75
N LEU A 299 11.70 -3.34 -17.99
CA LEU A 299 10.95 -4.31 -17.19
C LEU A 299 11.81 -4.74 -16.01
N LEU A 300 11.38 -4.37 -14.80
CA LEU A 300 12.09 -4.71 -13.57
C LEU A 300 11.32 -5.76 -12.79
N TYR A 301 11.79 -7.01 -12.85
CA TYR A 301 11.15 -8.12 -12.15
C TYR A 301 11.71 -8.30 -10.74
N ALA A 302 10.84 -8.52 -9.75
CA ALA A 302 11.27 -9.03 -8.46
C ALA A 302 11.73 -10.48 -8.62
N LYS A 303 13.01 -10.75 -8.36
CA LYS A 303 13.54 -12.12 -8.31
C LYS A 303 13.32 -12.68 -6.91
N THR A 304 12.56 -13.77 -6.86
CA THR A 304 12.38 -14.60 -5.66
C THR A 304 13.31 -15.81 -5.75
N GLN A 305 12.81 -17.00 -6.08
CA GLN A 305 13.56 -18.27 -6.06
C GLN A 305 14.04 -18.77 -7.44
N GLU A 306 13.85 -18.00 -8.51
CA GLU A 306 14.25 -18.44 -9.85
C GLU A 306 15.77 -18.27 -10.08
N GLU A 307 16.41 -19.36 -10.53
CA GLU A 307 17.85 -19.37 -10.88
C GLU A 307 18.16 -18.61 -12.17
N ILE A 308 17.23 -18.64 -13.14
CA ILE A 308 17.39 -17.96 -14.44
C ILE A 308 16.51 -16.73 -14.46
N VAL A 309 17.15 -15.58 -14.61
CA VAL A 309 16.50 -14.28 -14.61
C VAL A 309 16.87 -13.48 -15.85
N PRO A 310 15.96 -12.63 -16.37
CA PRO A 310 16.27 -11.77 -17.49
C PRO A 310 17.31 -10.71 -17.11
N ASN A 311 18.45 -10.71 -17.79
CA ASN A 311 19.44 -9.65 -17.70
C ASN A 311 19.97 -9.30 -19.11
N ASN A 312 19.11 -8.70 -19.93
CA ASN A 312 19.39 -8.40 -21.33
C ASN A 312 18.80 -7.04 -21.72
N GLN A 313 19.08 -6.60 -22.95
CA GLN A 313 18.45 -5.42 -23.52
C GLN A 313 18.15 -5.63 -25.01
N VAL A 314 17.19 -4.87 -25.53
CA VAL A 314 16.87 -4.80 -26.95
C VAL A 314 16.90 -3.34 -27.36
N VAL A 315 17.71 -3.01 -28.37
CA VAL A 315 17.74 -1.66 -28.96
C VAL A 315 16.76 -1.63 -30.12
N LEU A 316 15.83 -0.68 -30.09
CA LEU A 316 14.84 -0.44 -31.12
C LEU A 316 15.46 0.37 -32.27
N ASN A 317 14.83 0.33 -33.45
CA ASN A 317 15.35 0.98 -34.64
C ASN A 317 15.39 2.52 -34.54
N ASP A 318 14.59 3.10 -33.65
CA ASP A 318 14.57 4.54 -33.35
C ASP A 318 15.63 4.94 -32.31
N GLY A 319 16.44 4.00 -31.82
CA GLY A 319 17.52 4.25 -30.85
C GLY A 319 17.10 4.09 -29.38
N ASN A 320 15.80 3.90 -29.11
CA ASN A 320 15.31 3.60 -27.77
C ASN A 320 15.74 2.19 -27.33
N THR A 321 15.99 1.98 -26.04
CA THR A 321 16.38 0.68 -25.49
C THR A 321 15.34 0.15 -24.52
N ILE A 322 14.96 -1.13 -24.69
CA ILE A 322 14.15 -1.88 -23.71
C ILE A 322 15.08 -2.78 -22.90
N TYR A 323 15.24 -2.47 -21.62
CA TYR A 323 16.00 -3.25 -20.66
C TYR A 323 15.12 -4.30 -19.98
N PHE A 324 15.71 -5.46 -19.74
CA PHE A 324 15.13 -6.52 -18.91
C PHE A 324 16.08 -6.77 -17.75
N ARG A 325 15.60 -6.48 -16.53
CA ARG A 325 16.40 -6.52 -15.32
C ARG A 325 15.62 -7.21 -14.20
N THR A 326 16.36 -7.66 -13.20
CA THR A 326 15.78 -8.25 -12.00
C THR A 326 16.37 -7.66 -10.75
N LEU A 327 15.52 -7.47 -9.74
CA LEU A 327 15.92 -7.09 -8.40
C LEU A 327 15.80 -8.30 -7.48
N ASP A 328 16.92 -8.81 -6.99
CA ASP A 328 16.98 -9.95 -6.07
C ASP A 328 16.63 -9.51 -4.66
N LEU A 329 15.39 -9.75 -4.26
CA LEU A 329 14.86 -9.39 -2.95
C LEU A 329 15.25 -10.39 -1.85
N ASN A 330 16.00 -11.45 -2.17
CA ASN A 330 16.57 -12.41 -1.21
C ASN A 330 17.96 -12.04 -0.72
N GLN A 331 18.45 -10.86 -1.06
CA GLN A 331 19.75 -10.39 -0.59
C GLN A 331 19.59 -9.51 0.66
N PRO A 332 20.66 -9.32 1.45
CA PRO A 332 20.70 -8.27 2.45
C PRO A 332 20.30 -6.92 1.82
N PHE A 333 19.56 -6.10 2.56
CA PHE A 333 18.96 -4.89 2.00
C PHE A 333 19.99 -3.91 1.42
N GLU A 334 21.21 -3.85 1.97
CA GLU A 334 22.29 -3.04 1.38
C GLU A 334 22.67 -3.50 -0.04
N GLU A 335 22.59 -4.79 -0.34
CA GLU A 335 22.82 -5.28 -1.71
C GLU A 335 21.63 -5.04 -2.63
N ILE A 336 20.40 -5.00 -2.08
CA ILE A 336 19.22 -4.56 -2.84
C ILE A 336 19.38 -3.09 -3.27
N LYS A 337 19.89 -2.22 -2.38
CA LYS A 337 20.20 -0.83 -2.74
C LYS A 337 21.22 -0.77 -3.86
N LYS A 338 22.36 -1.47 -3.73
CA LYS A 338 23.39 -1.48 -4.79
C LYS A 338 22.83 -1.96 -6.13
N GLN A 339 21.97 -2.99 -6.12
CA GLN A 339 21.30 -3.44 -7.34
C GLN A 339 20.47 -2.31 -7.97
N LEU A 340 19.65 -1.59 -7.20
CA LEU A 340 18.88 -0.44 -7.68
C LEU A 340 19.76 0.70 -8.18
N ASP A 341 20.87 0.98 -7.50
CA ASP A 341 21.85 2.00 -7.89
C ASP A 341 22.43 1.66 -9.27
N HIS A 342 22.78 0.39 -9.51
CA HIS A 342 23.30 -0.07 -10.79
C HIS A 342 22.30 -0.02 -11.96
N LEU A 343 20.99 0.07 -11.71
CA LEU A 343 19.99 0.17 -12.78
C LEU A 343 19.99 1.54 -13.48
N VAL A 344 20.50 2.58 -12.81
CA VAL A 344 20.42 3.98 -13.30
C VAL A 344 21.78 4.57 -13.68
N ILE A 345 22.88 3.83 -13.47
CA ILE A 345 24.25 4.24 -13.85
C ILE A 345 24.56 3.81 -15.30
N VAL A 346 23.61 3.95 -16.23
CA VAL A 346 23.77 3.50 -17.64
C VAL A 346 24.22 4.62 -18.55
#